data_AF-A0A803M9X1-F1
#
_entry.id   AF-A0A803M9X1-F1
#
_cell.length_a   1.000
_cell.length_b   1.000
_cell.length_c   1.000
_cell.angle_alpha   90.00
_cell.angle_beta   90.00
_cell.angle_gamma   90.00
#
_symmetry.space_group_name_H-M   'P 1'
#
loop_
_entity.id
_entity.type
_entity.pdbx_description
1 polymer ?
#
loop_
_entity_poly.entity_id
_entity_poly.type
_entity_poly.pdbx_seq_one_letter_code
_entity_poly.pdbx_strand_id
1 'polypeptide(L)'
;MFCTALNYICLRMLGIGSDEGDNNACPRARKWILDHGSVTQIPSWGKTWLCADLYYPHPFIQDLMWDALYIFMEPVLTRWPFNKLIRKKALDVTMEHIHYEDENSRYITIGCVEKVLCMLACWVEDPKGDHYKKHLARVQDYIWIAEDGLKMQSFGSQEWDCGFSVQALLASNLSLDEIGPALKKGHFFIKSHKLRTIHPATSNQCTAISRKDHGLFPIKITVGKSLIVPLKDSR
;
A
#
# COMPACT_ATOMS: atom_id res chain seq x y z
N MET A 1 0.23 -6.29 20.35
CA MET A 1 -0.99 -5.46 20.36
C MET A 1 -1.52 -5.22 18.95
N PHE A 2 -0.80 -4.48 18.09
CA PHE A 2 -1.22 -4.14 16.72
C PHE A 2 -1.78 -5.32 15.89
N CYS A 3 -0.95 -6.32 15.58
CA CYS A 3 -1.36 -7.44 14.72
C CYS A 3 -2.49 -8.27 15.36
N THR A 4 -2.41 -8.57 16.66
CA THR A 4 -3.43 -9.38 17.35
C THR A 4 -4.78 -8.70 17.36
N ALA A 5 -4.83 -7.40 17.65
CA ALA A 5 -6.07 -6.63 17.68
C ALA A 5 -6.71 -6.50 16.29
N LEU A 6 -5.92 -6.14 15.26
CA LEU A 6 -6.44 -5.99 13.91
C LEU A 6 -6.89 -7.34 13.31
N ASN A 7 -6.12 -8.41 13.47
CA ASN A 7 -6.53 -9.73 12.99
C ASN A 7 -7.77 -10.25 13.73
N TYR A 8 -7.89 -10.01 15.04
CA TYR A 8 -9.11 -10.32 15.78
C TYR A 8 -10.32 -9.61 15.16
N ILE A 9 -10.21 -8.31 14.88
CA ILE A 9 -11.29 -7.54 14.24
C ILE A 9 -11.60 -8.05 12.84
N CYS A 10 -10.58 -8.37 12.03
CA CYS A 10 -10.79 -8.97 10.71
C CYS A 10 -11.58 -10.29 10.82
N LEU A 11 -11.25 -11.17 11.77
CA LEU A 11 -12.02 -12.41 12.00
C LEU A 11 -13.47 -12.09 12.39
N ARG A 12 -13.71 -11.07 13.22
CA ARG A 12 -15.07 -10.62 13.58
C ARG A 12 -15.84 -10.08 12.37
N MET A 13 -15.20 -9.29 11.50
CA MET A 13 -15.80 -8.76 10.27
C MET A 13 -16.11 -9.87 9.25
N LEU A 14 -15.30 -10.92 9.22
CA LEU A 14 -15.53 -12.12 8.40
C LEU A 14 -16.64 -13.03 8.95
N GLY A 15 -17.28 -12.65 10.08
CA GLY A 15 -18.43 -13.34 10.64
C GLY A 15 -18.10 -14.38 11.71
N ILE A 16 -16.85 -14.49 12.15
CA ILE A 16 -16.48 -15.42 13.24
C ILE A 16 -16.93 -14.83 14.59
N GLY A 17 -17.64 -15.64 15.38
CA GLY A 17 -18.12 -15.25 16.70
C GLY A 17 -17.01 -14.90 17.70
N SER A 18 -17.37 -14.21 18.79
CA SER A 18 -16.45 -13.91 19.90
C SER A 18 -15.84 -15.16 20.51
N ASP A 19 -16.62 -16.23 20.53
CA ASP A 19 -16.29 -17.46 21.23
C ASP A 19 -15.99 -18.62 20.26
N GLU A 20 -15.77 -18.26 18.98
CA GLU A 20 -15.55 -19.18 17.88
C GLU A 20 -14.13 -19.01 17.28
N GLY A 21 -13.88 -19.69 16.15
CA GLY A 21 -12.62 -19.67 15.42
C GLY A 21 -11.77 -20.91 15.69
N ASP A 22 -10.97 -21.29 14.70
CA ASP A 22 -10.11 -22.47 14.79
C ASP A 22 -9.20 -22.39 16.03
N ASN A 23 -9.09 -23.51 16.75
CA ASN A 23 -8.30 -23.61 17.98
C ASN A 23 -8.60 -22.50 19.01
N ASN A 24 -9.87 -22.08 19.12
CA ASN A 24 -10.33 -21.00 19.99
C ASN A 24 -9.59 -19.67 19.74
N ALA A 25 -9.31 -19.35 18.48
CA ALA A 25 -8.55 -18.17 18.09
C ALA A 25 -9.13 -16.86 18.66
N CYS A 26 -10.45 -16.62 18.53
CA CYS A 26 -11.06 -15.38 19.02
C CYS A 26 -11.03 -15.24 20.55
N PRO A 27 -11.40 -16.26 21.36
CA PRO A 27 -11.21 -16.22 22.81
C PRO A 27 -9.77 -15.96 23.23
N ARG A 28 -8.81 -16.66 22.60
CA ARG A 28 -7.38 -16.53 22.93
C ARG A 28 -6.85 -15.16 22.59
N ALA A 29 -7.18 -14.63 21.42
CA ALA A 29 -6.80 -13.29 21.01
C ALA A 29 -7.40 -12.23 21.93
N ARG A 30 -8.70 -12.33 22.27
CA ARG A 30 -9.38 -11.42 23.20
C ARG A 30 -8.72 -11.43 24.57
N LYS A 31 -8.49 -12.62 25.15
CA LYS A 31 -7.79 -12.77 26.43
C LYS A 31 -6.41 -12.13 26.38
N TRP A 32 -5.61 -12.44 25.35
CA TRP A 32 -4.28 -11.87 25.19
C TRP A 32 -4.31 -10.33 25.09
N ILE A 33 -5.26 -9.76 24.34
CA ILE A 33 -5.42 -8.30 24.21
C ILE A 33 -5.71 -7.66 25.58
N LEU A 34 -6.64 -8.24 26.35
CA LEU A 34 -7.00 -7.74 27.67
C LEU A 34 -5.84 -7.84 28.66
N ASP A 35 -5.13 -8.98 28.67
CA ASP A 35 -3.98 -9.22 29.55
C ASP A 35 -2.80 -8.27 29.27
N HIS A 36 -2.73 -7.65 28.07
CA HIS A 36 -1.64 -6.76 27.65
C HIS A 36 -2.04 -5.28 27.58
N GLY A 37 -2.99 -4.85 28.42
CA GLY A 37 -3.37 -3.43 28.54
C GLY A 37 -4.46 -2.98 27.56
N SER A 38 -5.20 -3.94 27.00
CA SER A 38 -6.31 -3.70 26.05
C SER A 38 -5.86 -2.98 24.77
N VAL A 39 -6.81 -2.68 23.89
CA VAL A 39 -6.57 -1.98 22.62
C VAL A 39 -6.00 -0.56 22.81
N THR A 40 -6.00 -0.03 24.04
CA THR A 40 -5.43 1.28 24.40
C THR A 40 -3.93 1.38 24.08
N GLN A 41 -3.21 0.26 24.16
CA GLN A 41 -1.77 0.17 23.89
C GLN A 41 -1.44 -0.04 22.40
N ILE A 42 -2.42 0.10 21.50
CA ILE A 42 -2.18 -0.06 20.07
C ILE A 42 -1.34 1.09 19.50
N PRO A 43 -0.37 0.83 18.60
CA PRO A 43 0.40 1.87 17.91
C PRO A 43 -0.48 2.83 17.09
N SER A 44 0.05 4.00 16.75
CA SER A 44 -0.65 5.08 16.04
C SER A 44 -1.36 4.62 14.76
N TRP A 45 -0.73 3.80 13.94
CA TRP A 45 -1.36 3.24 12.74
C TRP A 45 -2.59 2.39 13.06
N GLY A 46 -2.55 1.64 14.16
CA GLY A 46 -3.72 0.88 14.61
C GLY A 46 -4.82 1.80 15.09
N LYS A 47 -4.46 2.91 15.75
CA LYS A 47 -5.42 3.95 16.09
C LYS A 47 -6.07 4.54 14.85
N THR A 48 -5.33 4.83 13.77
CA THR A 48 -5.94 5.33 12.51
C THR A 48 -7.02 4.40 11.98
N TRP A 49 -6.76 3.09 11.95
CA TRP A 49 -7.73 2.09 11.49
C TRP A 49 -8.94 1.94 12.43
N LEU A 50 -8.73 2.07 13.74
CA LEU A 50 -9.80 1.97 14.74
C LEU A 50 -10.57 3.28 14.94
N CYS A 51 -9.95 4.44 14.73
CA CYS A 51 -10.56 5.76 14.88
C CYS A 51 -11.56 6.05 13.75
N ALA A 52 -11.46 5.35 12.61
CA ALA A 52 -12.56 5.27 11.66
C ALA A 52 -13.84 4.68 12.30
N ASP A 53 -13.70 3.98 13.44
CA ASP A 53 -14.76 3.22 14.09
C ASP A 53 -14.99 3.54 15.60
N LEU A 54 -14.20 4.41 16.30
CA LEU A 54 -14.58 5.10 17.56
C LEU A 54 -13.44 5.94 18.22
N TYR A 55 -13.86 6.99 18.95
CA TYR A 55 -13.07 7.99 19.69
C TYR A 55 -12.28 7.41 20.88
N TYR A 56 -11.07 7.92 21.18
CA TYR A 56 -10.27 7.50 22.35
C TYR A 56 -9.66 8.67 23.14
N PRO A 57 -9.50 8.54 24.49
CA PRO A 57 -8.85 9.54 25.33
C PRO A 57 -7.32 9.47 25.26
N HIS A 58 -6.65 10.62 25.38
CA HIS A 58 -5.18 10.73 25.36
C HIS A 58 -4.61 10.88 26.80
N PRO A 59 -3.28 10.80 26.97
CA PRO A 59 -2.62 11.12 28.24
C PRO A 59 -2.74 12.61 28.57
N PHE A 60 -2.93 12.99 29.85
CA PHE A 60 -3.16 14.38 30.27
C PHE A 60 -2.17 15.43 29.73
N ILE A 61 -0.87 15.13 29.62
CA ILE A 61 0.12 16.08 29.07
C ILE A 61 -0.02 16.21 27.55
N GLN A 62 -0.35 15.09 26.89
CA GLN A 62 -0.63 15.06 25.47
C GLN A 62 -1.94 15.79 25.19
N ASP A 63 -3.00 15.56 25.97
CA ASP A 63 -4.23 16.36 25.93
C ASP A 63 -3.92 17.82 26.20
N LEU A 64 -3.17 18.20 27.23
CA LEU A 64 -2.82 19.61 27.50
C LEU A 64 -2.06 20.26 26.33
N MET A 65 -1.14 19.53 25.70
CA MET A 65 -0.36 20.03 24.57
C MET A 65 -1.22 20.12 23.30
N TRP A 66 -2.02 19.10 23.01
CA TRP A 66 -2.96 19.10 21.88
C TRP A 66 -4.06 20.11 22.11
N ASP A 67 -4.63 20.22 23.31
CA ASP A 67 -5.61 21.21 23.74
C ASP A 67 -5.02 22.60 23.68
N ALA A 68 -3.77 22.84 24.08
CA ALA A 68 -3.14 24.14 23.88
C ALA A 68 -2.99 24.44 22.37
N LEU A 69 -2.44 23.50 21.59
CA LEU A 69 -2.31 23.68 20.14
C LEU A 69 -3.68 23.86 19.48
N TYR A 70 -4.70 23.14 19.93
CA TYR A 70 -6.07 23.15 19.44
C TYR A 70 -6.74 24.45 19.87
N ILE A 71 -6.76 24.82 21.14
CA ILE A 71 -7.28 26.11 21.63
C ILE A 71 -6.61 27.33 20.95
N PHE A 72 -5.34 27.25 20.52
CA PHE A 72 -4.68 28.35 19.80
C PHE A 72 -4.82 28.27 18.26
N MET A 73 -4.62 27.10 17.65
CA MET A 73 -4.66 26.91 16.20
C MET A 73 -6.06 26.62 15.68
N GLU A 74 -6.84 25.84 16.42
CA GLU A 74 -8.20 25.47 16.05
C GLU A 74 -9.07 26.72 15.93
N PRO A 75 -9.22 27.66 16.87
CA PRO A 75 -10.03 28.86 16.63
C PRO A 75 -9.54 29.74 15.47
N VAL A 76 -8.29 29.66 15.05
CA VAL A 76 -7.78 30.42 13.90
C VAL A 76 -8.10 29.70 12.59
N LEU A 77 -7.94 28.37 12.56
CA LEU A 77 -8.20 27.53 11.39
C LEU A 77 -9.64 27.08 11.26
N THR A 78 -10.41 27.03 12.36
CA THR A 78 -11.81 26.60 12.42
C THR A 78 -12.81 27.75 12.42
N ARG A 79 -12.37 28.98 12.69
CA ARG A 79 -13.20 30.17 12.48
C ARG A 79 -13.43 30.42 11.00
N TRP A 80 -14.65 30.86 10.72
CA TRP A 80 -15.02 31.40 9.43
C TRP A 80 -14.14 32.64 9.13
N PRO A 81 -13.60 32.79 7.90
CA PRO A 81 -13.84 31.97 6.70
C PRO A 81 -12.81 30.87 6.44
N PHE A 82 -11.75 30.76 7.24
CA PHE A 82 -10.59 29.92 6.94
C PHE A 82 -10.88 28.41 7.00
N ASN A 83 -11.73 27.93 7.92
CA ASN A 83 -12.03 26.50 8.03
C ASN A 83 -12.64 25.91 6.77
N LYS A 84 -13.76 26.50 6.33
CA LYS A 84 -14.55 25.94 5.24
C LYS A 84 -13.79 26.05 3.92
N LEU A 85 -13.01 27.11 3.73
CA LEU A 85 -12.27 27.35 2.49
C LEU A 85 -10.96 26.58 2.45
N ILE A 86 -10.14 26.63 3.52
CA ILE A 86 -8.84 25.94 3.56
C ILE A 86 -9.06 24.43 3.62
N ARG A 87 -9.96 23.94 4.47
CA ARG A 87 -10.23 22.50 4.56
C ARG A 87 -10.79 21.96 3.25
N LYS A 88 -11.78 22.63 2.66
CA LYS A 88 -12.33 22.20 1.37
C LYS A 88 -11.25 22.19 0.30
N LYS A 89 -10.47 23.28 0.17
CA LYS A 89 -9.38 23.35 -0.80
C LYS A 89 -8.32 22.28 -0.55
N ALA A 90 -7.98 21.99 0.70
CA ALA A 90 -7.03 20.93 1.04
C ALA A 90 -7.56 19.55 0.68
N LEU A 91 -8.85 19.27 0.94
CA LEU A 91 -9.50 18.02 0.53
C LEU A 91 -9.57 17.90 -0.99
N ASP A 92 -9.95 18.95 -1.70
CA ASP A 92 -10.02 18.99 -3.16
C ASP A 92 -8.63 18.69 -3.77
N VAL A 93 -7.56 19.34 -3.25
CA VAL A 93 -6.17 19.07 -3.66
C VAL A 93 -5.74 17.65 -3.30
N THR A 94 -6.15 17.13 -2.15
CA THR A 94 -5.82 15.76 -1.75
C THR A 94 -6.47 14.74 -2.69
N MET A 95 -7.74 14.93 -3.04
CA MET A 95 -8.43 14.08 -4.02
C MET A 95 -7.80 14.19 -5.41
N GLU A 96 -7.36 15.38 -5.82
CA GLU A 96 -6.61 15.54 -7.08
C GLU A 96 -5.32 14.70 -7.09
N HIS A 97 -4.57 14.67 -5.99
CA HIS A 97 -3.38 13.83 -5.87
C HIS A 97 -3.71 12.34 -5.86
N ILE A 98 -4.78 11.94 -5.17
CA ILE A 98 -5.25 10.55 -5.15
C ILE A 98 -5.63 10.10 -6.56
N HIS A 99 -6.47 10.86 -7.26
CA HIS A 99 -6.87 10.53 -8.63
C HIS A 99 -5.69 10.50 -9.60
N TYR A 100 -4.74 11.42 -9.44
CA TYR A 100 -3.52 11.42 -10.23
C TYR A 100 -2.68 10.14 -10.00
N GLU A 101 -2.50 9.74 -8.74
CA GLU A 101 -1.84 8.50 -8.35
C GLU A 101 -2.55 7.30 -8.98
N ASP A 102 -3.86 7.24 -8.81
CA ASP A 102 -4.71 6.15 -9.28
C ASP A 102 -4.64 5.98 -10.80
N GLU A 103 -4.76 7.07 -11.56
CA GLU A 103 -4.69 7.01 -13.02
C GLU A 103 -3.31 6.57 -13.51
N ASN A 104 -2.25 7.07 -12.86
CA ASN A 104 -0.88 6.76 -13.21
C ASN A 104 -0.48 5.32 -12.84
N SER A 105 -0.98 4.80 -11.72
CA SER A 105 -0.74 3.43 -11.24
C SER A 105 -1.73 2.41 -11.84
N ARG A 106 -2.70 2.88 -12.63
CA ARG A 106 -3.85 2.08 -13.09
C ARG A 106 -4.61 1.45 -11.92
N TYR A 107 -4.76 2.21 -10.85
CA TYR A 107 -5.48 1.91 -9.62
C TYR A 107 -4.83 0.77 -8.83
N ILE A 108 -3.55 0.47 -9.06
CA ILE A 108 -2.79 -0.48 -8.24
C ILE A 108 -2.21 0.25 -7.02
N THR A 109 -1.86 1.52 -7.11
CA THR A 109 -1.13 2.32 -6.10
C THR A 109 0.29 1.82 -5.81
N ILE A 110 1.02 2.45 -4.88
CA ILE A 110 2.37 2.00 -4.50
C ILE A 110 2.34 0.74 -3.65
N GLY A 111 1.22 0.35 -3.04
CA GLY A 111 1.15 -0.83 -2.19
C GLY A 111 -0.12 -0.98 -1.39
N CYS A 112 -0.25 -2.09 -0.68
CA CYS A 112 -1.56 -2.52 -0.15
C CYS A 112 -2.19 -1.54 0.84
N VAL A 113 -1.37 -0.88 1.68
CA VAL A 113 -1.87 0.08 2.67
C VAL A 113 -2.40 1.34 2.00
N GLU A 114 -1.65 1.90 1.04
CA GLU A 114 -2.10 3.06 0.26
C GLU A 114 -3.34 2.68 -0.58
N LYS A 115 -3.30 1.52 -1.23
CA LYS A 115 -4.39 0.98 -2.05
C LYS A 115 -5.73 1.02 -1.35
N VAL A 116 -5.82 0.53 -0.12
CA VAL A 116 -7.09 0.49 0.62
C VAL A 116 -7.54 1.86 1.10
N LEU A 117 -6.60 2.76 1.42
CA LEU A 117 -6.90 4.13 1.86
C LEU A 117 -7.39 5.00 0.70
N CYS A 118 -6.72 4.97 -0.45
CA CYS A 118 -7.15 5.66 -1.66
C CYS A 118 -8.50 5.11 -2.15
N MET A 119 -8.68 3.79 -2.14
CA MET A 119 -9.97 3.17 -2.48
C MET A 119 -11.09 3.65 -1.55
N LEU A 120 -10.83 3.73 -0.23
CA LEU A 120 -11.80 4.24 0.73
C LEU A 120 -12.10 5.73 0.50
N ALA A 121 -11.09 6.55 0.21
CA ALA A 121 -11.29 7.97 -0.10
C ALA A 121 -12.17 8.15 -1.35
N CYS A 122 -11.89 7.41 -2.43
CA CYS A 122 -12.70 7.38 -3.65
C CYS A 122 -14.14 6.88 -3.39
N TRP A 123 -14.32 5.94 -2.46
CA TRP A 123 -15.66 5.50 -2.04
C TRP A 123 -16.41 6.58 -1.25
N VAL A 124 -15.73 7.31 -0.36
CA VAL A 124 -16.32 8.42 0.40
C VAL A 124 -16.69 9.59 -0.53
N GLU A 125 -15.90 9.84 -1.57
CA GLU A 125 -16.18 10.87 -2.57
C GLU A 125 -17.42 10.51 -3.42
N ASP A 126 -17.41 9.35 -4.07
CA ASP A 126 -18.55 8.83 -4.84
C ASP A 126 -18.60 7.29 -4.80
N PRO A 127 -19.48 6.69 -3.97
CA PRO A 127 -19.65 5.24 -3.89
C PRO A 127 -20.03 4.57 -5.21
N LYS A 128 -20.61 5.31 -6.16
CA LYS A 128 -21.02 4.80 -7.48
C LYS A 128 -20.07 5.26 -8.60
N GLY A 129 -19.04 6.03 -8.25
CA GLY A 129 -18.09 6.62 -9.16
C GLY A 129 -17.19 5.60 -9.85
N ASP A 130 -16.64 6.00 -10.98
CA ASP A 130 -15.76 5.14 -11.78
C ASP A 130 -14.42 4.88 -11.11
N HIS A 131 -13.89 5.85 -10.33
CA HIS A 131 -12.65 5.67 -9.57
C HIS A 131 -12.77 4.50 -8.60
N TYR A 132 -13.82 4.49 -7.76
CA TYR A 132 -14.05 3.39 -6.82
C TYR A 132 -14.23 2.03 -7.52
N LYS A 133 -15.00 1.96 -8.61
CA LYS A 133 -15.18 0.73 -9.38
C LYS A 133 -13.86 0.19 -9.96
N LYS A 134 -13.01 1.08 -10.47
CA LYS A 134 -11.68 0.71 -10.98
C LYS A 134 -10.77 0.24 -9.84
N HIS A 135 -10.85 0.82 -8.64
CA HIS A 135 -10.15 0.27 -7.48
C HIS A 135 -10.63 -1.13 -7.13
N LEU A 136 -11.94 -1.36 -7.09
CA LEU A 136 -12.54 -2.63 -6.72
C LEU A 136 -12.10 -3.75 -7.67
N ALA A 137 -12.06 -3.47 -8.98
CA ALA A 137 -11.57 -4.40 -9.99
C ALA A 137 -10.10 -4.82 -9.80
N ARG A 138 -9.32 -4.04 -9.04
CA ARG A 138 -7.89 -4.26 -8.78
C ARG A 138 -7.61 -4.88 -7.40
N VAL A 139 -8.63 -5.15 -6.58
CA VAL A 139 -8.43 -5.77 -5.25
C VAL A 139 -7.81 -7.16 -5.38
N GLN A 140 -8.21 -7.93 -6.40
CA GLN A 140 -7.68 -9.28 -6.62
C GLN A 140 -6.17 -9.30 -6.91
N ASP A 141 -5.61 -8.24 -7.50
CA ASP A 141 -4.17 -8.14 -7.78
C ASP A 141 -3.32 -8.22 -6.49
N TYR A 142 -3.95 -7.92 -5.34
CA TYR A 142 -3.35 -7.94 -4.01
C TYR A 142 -3.60 -9.25 -3.25
N ILE A 143 -4.40 -10.17 -3.79
CA ILE A 143 -4.78 -11.40 -3.09
C ILE A 143 -3.94 -12.59 -3.57
N TRP A 144 -3.34 -13.31 -2.63
CA TRP A 144 -2.51 -14.49 -2.89
C TRP A 144 -3.00 -15.69 -2.08
N ILE A 145 -3.06 -16.86 -2.72
CA ILE A 145 -3.38 -18.13 -2.05
C ILE A 145 -2.05 -18.80 -1.70
N ALA A 146 -1.72 -18.83 -0.41
CA ALA A 146 -0.56 -19.52 0.16
C ALA A 146 -0.95 -20.92 0.71
N GLU A 147 0.04 -21.72 1.13
CA GLU A 147 -0.20 -23.05 1.72
C GLU A 147 -1.12 -23.02 2.96
N ASP A 148 -1.12 -21.90 3.68
CA ASP A 148 -1.88 -21.64 4.89
C ASP A 148 -3.12 -20.75 4.65
N GLY A 149 -3.49 -20.56 3.38
CA GLY A 149 -4.72 -19.90 2.98
C GLY A 149 -4.52 -18.56 2.28
N LEU A 150 -5.60 -17.77 2.22
CA LEU A 150 -5.67 -16.54 1.46
C LEU A 150 -5.06 -15.37 2.23
N LYS A 151 -4.14 -14.65 1.60
CA LYS A 151 -3.38 -13.52 2.16
C LYS A 151 -3.45 -12.30 1.26
N MET A 152 -3.30 -11.12 1.84
CA MET A 152 -3.09 -9.89 1.09
C MET A 152 -1.59 -9.61 0.98
N GLN A 153 -1.09 -9.53 -0.25
CA GLN A 153 0.27 -9.07 -0.55
C GLN A 153 0.29 -7.54 -0.62
N SER A 154 1.46 -6.93 -0.79
CA SER A 154 1.54 -5.56 -1.31
C SER A 154 1.39 -5.63 -2.84
N PHE A 155 2.29 -5.06 -3.61
CA PHE A 155 2.45 -5.40 -5.03
C PHE A 155 3.36 -6.64 -5.13
N GLY A 156 3.16 -7.46 -6.17
CA GLY A 156 3.99 -8.64 -6.39
C GLY A 156 5.48 -8.29 -6.61
N SER A 157 6.34 -9.29 -6.43
CA SER A 157 7.80 -9.19 -6.63
C SER A 157 8.25 -9.71 -8.00
N GLN A 158 7.37 -9.79 -9.00
CA GLN A 158 7.62 -10.52 -10.24
C GLN A 158 8.86 -10.03 -10.99
N GLU A 159 9.05 -8.71 -11.10
CA GLU A 159 10.23 -8.12 -11.75
C GLU A 159 11.50 -8.40 -10.95
N TRP A 160 11.43 -8.32 -9.62
CA TRP A 160 12.53 -8.59 -8.72
C TRP A 160 12.98 -10.05 -8.80
N ASP A 161 12.03 -10.98 -8.65
CA ASP A 161 12.29 -12.42 -8.66
C ASP A 161 12.81 -12.87 -10.03
N CYS A 162 12.23 -12.36 -11.13
CA CYS A 162 12.71 -12.65 -12.47
C CYS A 162 14.14 -12.13 -12.69
N GLY A 163 14.43 -10.90 -12.27
CA GLY A 163 15.76 -10.29 -12.37
C GLY A 163 16.83 -11.09 -11.63
N PHE A 164 16.57 -11.47 -10.37
CA PHE A 164 17.51 -12.29 -9.59
C PHE A 164 17.62 -13.72 -10.10
N SER A 165 16.53 -14.32 -10.56
CA SER A 165 16.56 -15.67 -11.13
C SER A 165 17.42 -15.73 -12.39
N VAL A 166 17.29 -14.75 -13.29
CA VAL A 166 18.13 -14.65 -14.50
C VAL A 166 19.61 -14.49 -14.11
N GLN A 167 19.92 -13.63 -13.13
CA GLN A 167 21.29 -13.46 -12.65
C GLN A 167 21.86 -14.74 -12.02
N ALA A 168 21.06 -15.44 -11.20
CA ALA A 168 21.47 -16.69 -10.57
C ALA A 168 21.73 -17.79 -11.61
N LEU A 169 20.86 -17.92 -12.62
CA LEU A 169 21.05 -18.87 -13.72
C LEU A 169 22.32 -18.58 -14.52
N LEU A 170 22.59 -17.31 -14.84
CA LEU A 170 23.82 -16.93 -15.54
C LEU A 170 25.08 -17.22 -14.70
N ALA A 171 24.99 -17.13 -13.38
CA ALA A 171 26.10 -17.44 -12.47
C ALA A 171 26.28 -18.95 -12.21
N SER A 172 25.32 -19.78 -12.61
CA SER A 172 25.24 -21.18 -12.14
C SER A 172 26.19 -22.18 -12.81
N ASN A 173 27.08 -21.78 -13.73
CA ASN A 173 27.94 -22.68 -14.51
C ASN A 173 27.20 -23.86 -15.21
N LEU A 174 25.87 -23.79 -15.31
CA LEU A 174 25.05 -24.76 -16.03
C LEU A 174 25.18 -24.57 -17.54
N SER A 175 24.89 -25.63 -18.30
CA SER A 175 25.00 -25.57 -19.76
C SER A 175 23.92 -24.67 -20.37
N LEU A 176 24.27 -23.93 -21.43
CA LEU A 176 23.32 -23.04 -22.12
C LEU A 176 22.16 -23.79 -22.77
N ASP A 177 22.35 -25.08 -23.12
CA ASP A 177 21.28 -25.92 -23.66
C ASP A 177 20.18 -26.19 -22.62
N GLU A 178 20.54 -26.25 -21.33
CA GLU A 178 19.59 -26.46 -20.22
C GLU A 178 18.88 -25.16 -19.82
N ILE A 179 19.62 -24.05 -19.67
CA ILE A 179 19.07 -22.79 -19.13
C ILE A 179 18.61 -21.81 -20.21
N GLY A 180 19.01 -21.99 -21.47
CA GLY A 180 18.75 -21.09 -22.58
C GLY A 180 17.27 -20.72 -22.77
N PRO A 181 16.32 -21.69 -22.76
CA PRO A 181 14.90 -21.39 -22.85
C PRO A 181 14.38 -20.52 -21.69
N ALA A 182 14.86 -20.74 -20.47
CA ALA A 182 14.48 -19.96 -19.29
C ALA A 182 15.03 -18.54 -19.37
N LEU A 183 16.31 -18.37 -19.75
CA LEU A 183 16.93 -17.05 -19.95
C LEU A 183 16.20 -16.25 -21.04
N LYS A 184 15.81 -16.88 -22.15
CA LYS A 184 15.06 -16.23 -23.24
C LYS A 184 13.70 -15.71 -22.75
N LYS A 185 12.97 -16.52 -21.97
CA LYS A 185 11.68 -16.10 -21.37
C LYS A 185 11.87 -14.99 -20.34
N GLY A 186 12.86 -15.10 -19.46
CA GLY A 186 13.19 -14.06 -18.47
C GLY A 186 13.55 -12.73 -19.13
N HIS A 187 14.39 -12.77 -20.17
CA HIS A 187 14.71 -11.59 -20.97
C HIS A 187 13.48 -10.97 -21.63
N PHE A 188 12.61 -11.79 -22.25
CA PHE A 188 11.37 -11.30 -22.86
C PHE A 188 10.45 -10.64 -21.82
N PHE A 189 10.31 -11.25 -20.64
CA PHE A 189 9.53 -10.71 -19.53
C PHE A 189 10.09 -9.35 -19.07
N ILE A 190 11.39 -9.24 -18.78
CA ILE A 190 12.00 -7.98 -18.35
C ILE A 190 11.83 -6.89 -19.43
N LYS A 191 12.03 -7.26 -20.70
CA LYS A 191 11.89 -6.33 -21.83
C LYS A 191 10.45 -5.83 -22.01
N SER A 192 9.44 -6.68 -21.77
CA SER A 192 8.04 -6.29 -21.92
C SER A 192 7.55 -5.36 -20.81
N HIS A 193 8.18 -5.39 -19.64
CA HIS A 193 7.82 -4.57 -18.47
C HIS A 193 8.53 -3.21 -18.41
N LYS A 194 9.37 -2.88 -19.39
CA LYS A 194 10.00 -1.55 -19.49
C LYS A 194 8.94 -0.46 -19.69
N LEU A 195 8.94 0.56 -18.83
CA LEU A 195 8.04 1.71 -18.96
C LEU A 195 8.27 2.45 -20.28
N ARG A 196 7.19 2.68 -21.04
CA ARG A 196 7.25 3.28 -22.39
C ARG A 196 6.92 4.77 -22.40
N THR A 197 6.16 5.25 -21.41
CA THR A 197 5.65 6.62 -21.38
C THR A 197 5.80 7.21 -19.97
N ILE A 198 6.06 8.51 -19.92
CA ILE A 198 6.03 9.31 -18.70
C ILE A 198 4.74 10.13 -18.77
N HIS A 199 3.97 10.17 -17.69
CA HIS A 199 2.78 11.02 -17.65
C HIS A 199 3.19 12.51 -17.74
N PRO A 200 2.56 13.34 -18.59
CA PRO A 200 3.01 14.71 -18.88
C PRO A 200 3.05 15.67 -17.67
N ALA A 201 2.32 15.36 -16.58
CA ALA A 201 2.20 16.23 -15.41
C ALA A 201 3.44 16.24 -14.48
N THR A 202 4.53 15.56 -14.87
CA THR A 202 5.66 15.22 -13.98
C THR A 202 6.65 16.35 -13.68
N SER A 203 6.44 17.60 -14.09
CA SER A 203 7.47 18.63 -13.81
C SER A 203 7.28 19.43 -12.52
N ASN A 204 6.06 19.78 -12.09
CA ASN A 204 5.93 20.85 -11.07
C ASN A 204 4.95 20.62 -9.91
N GLN A 205 4.15 19.54 -9.87
CA GLN A 205 3.08 19.38 -8.86
C GLN A 205 3.19 18.15 -7.97
N CYS A 206 3.83 17.08 -8.41
CA CYS A 206 4.05 15.87 -7.62
C CYS A 206 5.56 15.61 -7.48
N THR A 207 6.03 15.22 -6.29
CA THR A 207 7.43 14.81 -6.04
C THR A 207 7.78 13.44 -6.66
N ALA A 208 7.15 13.09 -7.78
CA ALA A 208 7.39 11.85 -8.51
C ALA A 208 8.74 11.93 -9.22
N ILE A 209 9.64 11.00 -8.90
CA ILE A 209 10.94 10.87 -9.60
C ILE A 209 10.68 10.53 -11.07
N SER A 210 11.38 11.21 -11.98
CA SER A 210 11.34 10.93 -13.43
C SER A 210 11.58 9.44 -13.72
N ARG A 211 10.64 8.81 -14.44
CA ARG A 211 10.59 7.34 -14.62
C ARG A 211 11.21 6.85 -15.95
N LYS A 212 11.90 7.70 -16.70
CA LYS A 212 12.48 7.33 -18.00
C LYS A 212 13.51 6.20 -17.81
N ASP A 213 13.36 5.10 -18.54
CA ASP A 213 14.26 3.94 -18.51
C ASP A 213 14.27 3.10 -17.20
N HIS A 214 13.27 3.27 -16.34
CA HIS A 214 13.10 2.51 -15.09
C HIS A 214 11.98 1.46 -15.18
N GLY A 215 12.02 0.41 -14.34
CA GLY A 215 10.94 -0.56 -14.14
C GLY A 215 9.70 0.06 -13.47
N LEU A 216 8.68 -0.75 -13.15
CA LEU A 216 7.36 -0.26 -12.70
C LEU A 216 7.44 0.69 -11.49
N PHE A 217 8.53 0.60 -10.71
CA PHE A 217 8.92 1.56 -9.68
C PHE A 217 10.41 1.91 -9.81
N PRO A 218 10.81 3.20 -9.77
CA PRO A 218 12.21 3.61 -9.81
C PRO A 218 12.88 3.40 -8.44
N ILE A 219 12.91 2.16 -7.95
CA ILE A 219 13.84 1.81 -6.88
C ILE A 219 15.21 1.70 -7.55
N LYS A 220 16.14 2.60 -7.23
CA LYS A 220 17.50 2.67 -7.80
C LYS A 220 18.23 1.31 -7.79
N ILE A 221 17.92 0.44 -6.83
CA ILE A 221 18.47 -0.92 -6.70
C ILE A 221 17.94 -1.87 -7.79
N THR A 222 16.64 -1.82 -8.10
CA THR A 222 15.99 -2.68 -9.12
C THR A 222 16.53 -2.36 -10.50
N VAL A 223 16.64 -1.07 -10.83
CA VAL A 223 17.08 -0.64 -12.16
C VAL A 223 18.60 -0.80 -12.32
N GLY A 224 19.37 -0.48 -11.29
CA GLY A 224 20.82 -0.63 -11.29
C GLY A 224 21.30 -2.07 -11.40
N LYS A 225 20.47 -3.08 -11.07
CA LYS A 225 20.80 -4.51 -11.23
C LYS A 225 20.16 -5.14 -12.47
N SER A 226 18.95 -4.74 -12.87
CA SER A 226 18.32 -5.21 -14.12
C SER A 226 19.05 -4.71 -15.38
N LEU A 227 19.73 -3.56 -15.33
CA LEU A 227 20.56 -3.02 -16.43
C LEU A 227 21.97 -3.63 -16.52
N ILE A 228 22.40 -4.50 -15.58
CA ILE A 228 23.75 -5.12 -15.62
C ILE A 228 23.82 -6.28 -16.63
N VAL A 229 22.74 -6.60 -17.35
CA VAL A 229 22.77 -7.60 -18.42
C VAL A 229 22.69 -6.93 -19.80
N PRO A 230 23.75 -6.23 -20.28
CA PRO A 230 23.96 -6.12 -21.70
C PRO A 230 24.46 -7.49 -22.17
N LEU A 231 23.56 -8.33 -22.66
CA LEU A 231 23.97 -9.37 -23.59
C LEU A 231 24.53 -8.64 -24.81
N LYS A 232 25.85 -8.48 -24.84
CA LYS A 232 26.58 -8.15 -26.07
C LYS A 232 26.15 -9.20 -27.10
N ASP A 233 25.58 -8.75 -28.21
CA ASP A 233 25.42 -9.56 -29.42
C ASP A 233 26.79 -10.16 -29.76
N SER A 234 27.01 -11.42 -29.37
CA SER A 234 28.08 -12.24 -29.93
C SER A 234 27.54 -12.85 -31.22
N ARG A 235 28.07 -12.36 -32.33
CA ARG A 235 28.03 -13.03 -33.64
C ARG A 235 28.53 -14.47 -33.54
#